data_AF-A0AAD1EJG2-F1
#
_entry.id   AF-A0AAD1EJG2-F1
#
_cell.length_a   1.000
_cell.length_b   1.000
_cell.length_c   1.000
_cell.angle_alpha   90.00
_cell.angle_beta   90.00
_cell.angle_gamma   90.00
#
_symmetry.space_group_name_H-M   'P 1'
#
loop_
_entity.id
_entity.type
_entity.pdbx_description
1 polymer ?
#
loop_
_entity_poly.entity_id
_entity_poly.type
_entity_poly.pdbx_seq_one_letter_code
_entity_poly.pdbx_strand_id
1 'polypeptide(L)'
;MKTANDKTGDTASASEQIDARIAELTGWRGAALAKVRAIIRQADPEVVETWKWRGVPVWEHAGIVCTGETYKSAVKLTFAKGASLPDPAGLFNSSLDGNTRRAIDIHEGAVIDEAALTALIRAAVALNTAGKKSKKA
;
A
#
# COMPACT_ATOMS: atom_id res chain seq x y z
N MET A 1 10.31 -39.67 11.88
CA MET A 1 11.11 -38.49 12.28
C MET A 1 11.42 -37.67 11.04
N LYS A 2 10.79 -36.50 10.88
CA LYS A 2 11.16 -35.44 9.93
C LYS A 2 10.73 -34.15 10.60
N THR A 3 11.71 -33.51 11.22
CA THR A 3 11.58 -32.29 12.01
C THR A 3 11.20 -31.14 11.08
N ALA A 4 9.95 -30.69 11.14
CA ALA A 4 9.57 -29.38 10.63
C ALA A 4 10.10 -28.36 11.64
N ASN A 5 11.07 -27.58 11.18
CA ASN A 5 11.75 -26.57 11.97
C ASN A 5 10.82 -25.36 12.15
N ASP A 6 9.97 -25.41 13.17
CA ASP A 6 9.37 -24.24 13.81
C ASP A 6 10.51 -23.37 14.35
N LYS A 7 10.83 -22.29 13.65
CA LYS A 7 11.66 -21.21 14.19
C LYS A 7 10.73 -20.15 14.76
N THR A 8 10.45 -20.30 16.05
CA THR A 8 10.13 -19.20 16.93
C THR A 8 11.37 -18.32 17.02
N GLY A 9 11.31 -17.16 16.38
CA GLY A 9 12.23 -16.04 16.61
C GLY A 9 11.35 -14.80 16.59
N ASP A 10 11.47 -13.97 17.62
CA ASP A 10 10.78 -12.69 17.80
C ASP A 10 10.80 -11.89 16.48
N THR A 11 9.75 -12.06 15.66
CA THR A 11 9.65 -11.46 14.32
C THR A 11 8.40 -10.62 14.37
N ALA A 12 8.60 -9.33 14.62
CA ALA A 12 7.55 -8.33 14.57
C ALA A 12 6.64 -8.60 13.36
N SER A 13 5.34 -8.63 13.59
CA SER A 13 4.33 -8.71 12.53
C SER A 13 4.57 -7.60 11.49
N ALA A 14 4.04 -7.76 10.28
CA ALA A 14 4.16 -6.71 9.26
C ALA A 14 3.62 -5.37 9.77
N SER A 15 2.54 -5.41 10.56
CA SER A 15 1.98 -4.24 11.24
C SER A 15 3.00 -3.55 12.14
N GLU A 16 3.68 -4.30 13.00
CA GLU A 16 4.71 -3.79 13.91
C GLU A 16 5.94 -3.26 13.16
N GLN A 17 6.32 -3.90 12.04
CA GLN A 17 7.40 -3.38 11.18
C GLN A 17 7.03 -2.04 10.53
N ILE A 18 5.76 -1.88 10.14
CA ILE A 18 5.26 -0.59 9.62
C ILE A 18 5.22 0.46 10.73
N ASP A 19 4.80 0.10 11.95
CA ASP A 19 4.84 1.00 13.11
C ASP A 19 6.26 1.48 13.40
N ALA A 20 7.23 0.55 13.45
CA ALA A 20 8.64 0.87 13.64
C ALA A 20 9.15 1.80 12.53
N ARG A 21 8.79 1.52 11.27
CA ARG A 21 9.19 2.35 10.13
C ARG A 21 8.64 3.77 10.20
N ILE A 22 7.38 3.92 10.61
CA ILE A 22 6.77 5.23 10.82
C ILE A 22 7.51 5.98 11.94
N ALA A 23 7.85 5.30 13.04
CA ALA A 23 8.57 5.89 14.17
C ALA A 23 10.02 6.31 13.80
N GLU A 24 10.71 5.54 12.95
CA GLU A 24 12.03 5.91 12.41
C GLU A 24 11.99 7.17 11.54
N LEU A 25 10.86 7.41 10.86
CA LEU A 25 10.67 8.57 9.99
C LEU A 25 10.26 9.79 10.82
N THR A 26 11.23 10.39 11.50
CA THR A 26 11.06 11.62 12.30
C THR A 26 10.80 12.84 11.40
N GLY A 27 9.55 13.02 10.96
CA GLY A 27 9.13 14.17 10.15
C GLY A 27 7.85 13.92 9.36
N TRP A 28 7.59 14.77 8.37
CA TRP A 28 6.35 14.72 7.58
C TRP A 28 6.13 13.39 6.86
N ARG A 29 7.20 12.66 6.52
CA ARG A 29 7.11 11.35 5.86
C ARG A 29 6.50 10.28 6.76
N GLY A 30 6.87 10.26 8.04
CA GLY A 30 6.27 9.36 9.02
C GLY A 30 4.78 9.68 9.21
N ALA A 31 4.45 10.97 9.36
CA ALA A 31 3.05 11.41 9.47
C ALA A 31 2.22 11.08 8.23
N ALA A 32 2.77 11.30 7.02
CA ALA A 32 2.09 10.98 5.77
C ALA A 32 1.89 9.46 5.61
N LEU A 33 2.91 8.64 5.87
CA LEU A 33 2.81 7.18 5.81
C LEU A 33 1.79 6.64 6.84
N ALA A 34 1.78 7.18 8.06
CA ALA A 34 0.81 6.83 9.09
C ALA A 34 -0.62 7.18 8.65
N LYS A 35 -0.83 8.37 8.09
CA LYS A 35 -2.13 8.81 7.59
C LYS A 35 -2.62 7.93 6.43
N VAL A 36 -1.75 7.62 5.47
CA VAL A 36 -2.08 6.70 4.37
C VAL A 36 -2.46 5.32 4.90
N ARG A 37 -1.68 4.76 5.83
CA ARG A 37 -1.98 3.45 6.44
C ARG A 37 -3.35 3.44 7.09
N ALA A 38 -3.70 4.49 7.85
CA ALA A 38 -5.01 4.60 8.48
C ALA A 38 -6.14 4.61 7.44
N ILE A 39 -6.00 5.40 6.37
CA ILE A 39 -6.97 5.48 5.27
C ILE A 39 -7.13 4.12 4.59
N ILE A 40 -6.03 3.39 4.32
CA ILE A 40 -6.08 2.05 3.70
C ILE A 40 -6.87 1.08 4.57
N ARG A 41 -6.58 1.02 5.87
CA ARG A 41 -7.28 0.13 6.82
C ARG A 41 -8.75 0.50 7.00
N GLN A 42 -9.10 1.78 6.89
CA GLN A 42 -10.49 2.22 6.93
C GLN A 42 -11.23 1.94 5.61
N ALA A 43 -10.55 2.09 4.48
CA ALA A 43 -11.10 1.84 3.15
C ALA A 43 -11.45 0.36 2.95
N ASP A 44 -10.62 -0.54 3.49
CA ASP A 44 -10.74 -1.99 3.41
C ASP A 44 -10.32 -2.65 4.74
N PRO A 45 -11.28 -3.01 5.62
CA PRO A 45 -10.97 -3.68 6.89
C PRO A 45 -10.34 -5.07 6.75
N GLU A 46 -10.44 -5.71 5.57
CA GLU A 46 -9.86 -7.02 5.29
C GLU A 46 -8.45 -6.94 4.67
N VAL A 47 -7.93 -5.72 4.51
CA VAL A 47 -6.60 -5.51 3.93
C VAL A 47 -5.52 -6.17 4.80
N VAL A 48 -4.62 -6.90 4.14
CA VAL A 48 -3.48 -7.54 4.79
C VAL A 48 -2.26 -6.64 4.62
N GLU A 49 -1.65 -6.28 5.74
CA GLU A 49 -0.36 -5.60 5.77
C GLU A 49 0.75 -6.63 5.61
N THR A 50 1.68 -6.38 4.68
CA THR A 50 2.86 -7.21 4.47
C THR A 50 4.12 -6.35 4.41
N TRP A 51 5.26 -6.97 4.68
CA TRP A 51 6.56 -6.33 4.63
C TRP A 51 7.42 -7.01 3.57
N LYS A 52 7.71 -6.31 2.48
CA LYS A 52 8.39 -6.88 1.31
C LYS A 52 9.66 -6.12 0.97
N TRP A 53 10.48 -6.74 0.13
CA TRP A 53 11.69 -6.16 -0.48
C TRP A 53 12.61 -5.44 0.52
N ARG A 54 12.77 -6.04 1.71
CA ARG A 54 13.66 -5.56 2.77
C ARG A 54 13.40 -4.11 3.23
N GLY A 55 12.13 -3.72 3.37
CA GLY A 55 11.85 -2.41 3.97
C GLY A 55 10.57 -1.72 3.52
N VAL A 56 9.76 -2.36 2.67
CA VAL A 56 8.65 -1.71 1.99
C VAL A 56 7.33 -2.22 2.58
N PRO A 57 6.56 -1.34 3.24
CA PRO A 57 5.14 -1.58 3.52
C PRO A 57 4.39 -1.93 2.23
N VAL A 58 3.60 -3.00 2.26
CA VAL A 58 2.71 -3.38 1.14
C VAL A 58 1.35 -3.73 1.71
N TRP A 59 0.29 -3.29 1.04
CA TRP A 59 -1.09 -3.64 1.37
C TRP A 59 -1.68 -4.52 0.30
N GLU A 60 -2.34 -5.60 0.72
CA GLU A 60 -2.84 -6.65 -0.16
C GLU A 60 -4.26 -7.05 0.19
N HIS A 61 -5.10 -7.17 -0.84
CA HIS A 61 -6.39 -7.87 -0.77
C HIS A 61 -6.58 -8.55 -2.12
N ALA A 62 -6.58 -9.89 -2.12
CA ALA A 62 -6.65 -10.71 -3.33
C ALA A 62 -5.56 -10.38 -4.38
N GLY A 63 -4.43 -9.84 -3.92
CA GLY A 63 -3.34 -9.30 -4.74
C GLY A 63 -2.83 -7.98 -4.15
N ILE A 64 -1.71 -7.48 -4.66
CA ILE A 64 -1.16 -6.19 -4.21
C ILE A 64 -2.13 -5.07 -4.59
N VAL A 65 -2.52 -4.27 -3.60
CA VAL A 65 -3.27 -3.03 -3.80
C VAL A 65 -2.26 -1.93 -4.11
N CYS A 66 -1.41 -1.60 -3.13
CA CYS A 66 -0.33 -0.63 -3.30
C CYS A 66 0.86 -0.89 -2.35
N THR A 67 1.97 -0.24 -2.66
CA THR A 67 3.16 -0.12 -1.79
C THR A 67 3.13 1.19 -1.00
N GLY A 68 3.92 1.28 0.08
CA GLY A 68 4.13 2.49 0.89
C GLY A 68 5.62 2.86 0.96
N GLU A 69 6.19 3.26 -0.17
CA GLU A 69 7.62 3.55 -0.30
C GLU A 69 7.96 4.92 0.28
N THR A 70 9.15 5.07 0.89
CA THR A 70 9.59 6.33 1.49
C THR A 70 10.91 6.78 0.87
N TYR A 71 10.88 7.94 0.23
CA TYR A 71 12.02 8.55 -0.45
C TYR A 71 12.46 9.83 0.29
N LYS A 72 13.51 10.49 -0.21
CA LYS A 72 13.99 11.75 0.36
C LYS A 72 12.92 12.86 0.27
N SER A 73 12.22 12.95 -0.86
CA SER A 73 11.29 14.04 -1.20
C SER A 73 9.83 13.60 -1.35
N ALA A 74 9.52 12.31 -1.17
CA ALA A 74 8.19 11.77 -1.39
C ALA A 74 7.89 10.57 -0.47
N VAL A 75 6.63 10.43 -0.07
CA VAL A 75 6.04 9.11 0.26
C VAL A 75 5.29 8.64 -0.97
N LYS A 76 5.71 7.51 -1.53
CA LYS A 76 5.22 7.01 -2.82
C LYS A 76 4.31 5.81 -2.64
N LEU A 77 3.11 5.90 -3.22
CA LEU A 77 2.15 4.81 -3.28
C LEU A 77 2.09 4.26 -4.70
N THR A 78 2.70 3.10 -4.94
CA THR A 78 2.63 2.45 -6.25
C THR A 78 1.48 1.46 -6.28
N PHE A 79 0.47 1.71 -7.11
CA PHE A 79 -0.65 0.79 -7.30
C PHE A 79 -0.31 -0.27 -8.35
N ALA A 80 -0.38 -1.55 -7.97
CA ALA A 80 0.10 -2.65 -8.81
C ALA A 80 -0.66 -2.81 -10.13
N LYS A 81 -1.95 -2.44 -10.14
CA LYS A 81 -2.81 -2.37 -11.33
C LYS A 81 -3.28 -0.93 -11.62
N GLY A 82 -2.46 0.06 -11.23
CA GLY A 82 -2.83 1.46 -11.27
C GLY A 82 -3.32 1.93 -12.64
N ALA A 83 -2.77 1.42 -13.76
CA ALA A 83 -3.21 1.80 -15.11
C ALA A 83 -4.67 1.42 -15.43
N SER A 84 -5.24 0.45 -14.72
CA SER A 84 -6.62 -0.02 -14.90
C SER A 84 -7.63 0.62 -13.95
N LEU A 85 -7.20 1.53 -13.07
CA LEU A 85 -8.08 2.16 -12.08
C LEU A 85 -8.70 3.46 -12.62
N PRO A 86 -9.98 3.74 -12.35
CA PRO A 86 -10.50 5.09 -12.55
C PRO A 86 -9.82 6.04 -11.56
N ASP A 87 -9.46 7.23 -12.03
CA ASP A 87 -8.86 8.29 -11.19
C ASP A 87 -9.49 9.66 -11.52
N PRO A 88 -10.78 9.85 -11.19
CA PRO A 88 -11.50 11.09 -11.52
C PRO A 88 -10.98 12.31 -10.77
N ALA A 89 -10.31 12.11 -9.64
CA ALA A 89 -9.70 13.17 -8.83
C ALA A 89 -8.26 13.51 -9.28
N GLY A 90 -7.68 12.74 -10.21
CA GLY A 90 -6.32 12.96 -10.71
C GLY A 90 -5.25 12.79 -9.64
N LEU A 91 -5.38 11.79 -8.76
CA LEU A 91 -4.40 11.52 -7.71
C LEU A 91 -3.08 11.00 -8.25
N PHE A 92 -3.09 10.23 -9.34
CA PHE A 92 -1.86 9.71 -9.92
C PHE A 92 -1.05 10.85 -10.55
N ASN A 93 0.19 11.01 -10.07
CA ASN A 93 1.10 12.05 -10.53
C ASN A 93 2.50 11.50 -10.91
N SER A 94 2.69 10.18 -10.82
CA SER A 94 3.97 9.51 -11.01
C SER A 94 3.77 8.16 -11.72
N SER A 95 4.78 7.72 -12.47
CA SER A 95 4.71 6.49 -13.28
C SER A 95 3.51 6.45 -14.25
N LEU A 96 3.18 7.58 -14.88
CA LEU A 96 1.95 7.74 -15.67
C LEU A 96 1.99 7.02 -17.03
N ASP A 97 3.18 6.89 -17.63
CA ASP A 97 3.37 6.23 -18.92
C ASP A 97 3.38 4.70 -18.84
N GLY A 98 3.20 4.14 -17.64
CA GLY A 98 3.22 2.69 -17.41
C GLY A 98 1.91 2.01 -17.81
N ASN A 99 1.99 0.92 -18.59
CA ASN A 99 0.82 0.13 -19.00
C ASN A 99 0.20 -0.75 -17.89
N THR A 100 0.77 -0.75 -16.67
CA THR A 100 0.31 -1.64 -15.59
C THR A 100 0.16 -0.90 -14.28
N ARG A 101 1.16 -0.13 -13.89
CA ARG A 101 1.23 0.55 -12.59
C ARG A 101 1.13 2.05 -12.80
N ARG A 102 0.53 2.73 -11.83
CA ARG A 102 0.61 4.18 -11.64
C ARG A 102 0.88 4.46 -10.18
N ALA A 103 1.45 5.61 -9.87
CA ALA A 103 1.85 5.96 -8.53
C ALA A 103 1.43 7.38 -8.12
N ILE A 104 1.34 7.56 -6.81
CA ILE A 104 1.10 8.84 -6.16
C ILE A 104 2.35 9.16 -5.35
N ASP A 105 3.07 10.22 -5.71
CA ASP A 105 4.13 10.79 -4.92
C ASP A 105 3.52 11.89 -4.04
N ILE A 106 3.46 11.64 -2.73
CA ILE A 106 2.99 12.59 -1.71
C ILE A 106 4.20 13.39 -1.24
N HIS A 107 4.15 14.70 -1.44
CA HIS A 107 5.24 15.62 -1.09
C HIS A 107 4.99 16.33 0.25
N GLU A 108 6.04 16.97 0.77
CA GLU A 108 5.95 17.77 1.99
C GLU A 108 4.90 18.88 1.85
N GLY A 109 4.05 19.05 2.87
CA GLY A 109 2.97 20.04 2.86
C GLY A 109 1.76 19.67 1.99
N ALA A 110 1.78 18.54 1.28
CA ALA A 110 0.62 18.10 0.51
C ALA A 110 -0.55 17.70 1.42
N VAL A 111 -1.75 18.13 1.05
CA VAL A 111 -2.99 17.68 1.69
C VAL A 111 -3.41 16.37 1.03
N ILE A 112 -3.49 15.30 1.81
CA ILE A 112 -4.04 14.02 1.34
C ILE A 112 -5.56 14.13 1.28
N ASP A 113 -6.13 14.04 0.07
CA ASP A 113 -7.57 13.89 -0.12
C ASP A 113 -7.99 12.47 0.30
N GLU A 114 -8.49 12.36 1.52
CA GLU A 114 -8.85 11.08 2.15
C GLU A 114 -10.00 10.39 1.42
N ALA A 115 -10.97 11.16 0.92
CA ALA A 115 -12.14 10.62 0.23
C ALA A 115 -11.74 10.04 -1.13
N ALA A 116 -10.95 10.79 -1.90
CA ALA A 116 -10.44 10.34 -3.19
C ALA A 116 -9.50 9.13 -3.04
N LEU A 117 -8.59 9.16 -2.06
CA LEU A 117 -7.69 8.04 -1.81
C LEU A 117 -8.45 6.78 -1.37
N THR A 118 -9.45 6.93 -0.50
CA THR A 118 -10.34 5.83 -0.09
C THR A 118 -11.06 5.20 -1.30
N ALA A 119 -11.61 6.04 -2.18
CA ALA A 119 -12.29 5.57 -3.39
C ALA A 119 -11.34 4.80 -4.31
N LEU A 120 -10.12 5.29 -4.48
CA LEU A 120 -9.09 4.64 -5.29
C LEU A 120 -8.66 3.28 -4.70
N ILE A 121 -8.48 3.20 -3.38
CA ILE A 121 -8.16 1.95 -2.68
C ILE A 121 -9.27 0.92 -2.87
N ARG A 122 -10.54 1.32 -2.67
CA ARG A 122 -11.70 0.44 -2.89
C ARG A 122 -11.78 -0.05 -4.33
N ALA A 123 -11.53 0.81 -5.31
CA ALA A 123 -11.49 0.42 -6.71
C ALA A 123 -10.39 -0.62 -6.99
N ALA A 124 -9.20 -0.46 -6.39
CA ALA A 124 -8.10 -1.40 -6.52
C ALA A 124 -8.41 -2.77 -5.89
N VAL A 125 -9.04 -2.80 -4.71
CA VAL A 125 -9.52 -4.02 -4.06
C VAL A 125 -10.58 -4.72 -4.92
N ALA A 126 -11.56 -3.97 -5.42
CA ALA A 126 -12.60 -4.52 -6.31
C ALA A 126 -12.00 -5.15 -7.58
N LEU A 127 -11.00 -4.49 -8.20
CA LEU A 127 -10.30 -5.03 -9.36
C LEU A 127 -9.52 -6.31 -9.04
N ASN A 128 -8.90 -6.40 -7.87
CA ASN A 128 -8.19 -7.61 -7.43
C ASN A 128 -9.13 -8.79 -7.18
N THR A 129 -10.25 -8.55 -6.50
CA THR A 129 -11.22 -9.58 -6.18
C THR A 129 -12.00 -10.08 -7.40
N ALA A 130 -12.32 -9.20 -8.35
CA ALA A 130 -12.95 -9.58 -9.62
C ALA A 130 -12.08 -10.55 -10.44
N GLY A 131 -10.77 -10.29 -10.53
CA GLY A 131 -9.84 -11.15 -11.25
C GLY A 131 -9.57 -12.52 -10.59
N LYS A 132 -9.83 -12.66 -9.28
CA LYS A 132 -9.79 -13.96 -8.60
C LYS A 132 -11.01 -14.81 -8.91
N LYS A 133 -12.20 -14.21 -9.08
CA LYS A 133 -13.42 -14.94 -9.47
C LYS A 133 -13.30 -15.55 -10.86
N SER A 134 -12.65 -14.88 -11.80
CA SER A 134 -12.44 -15.39 -13.16
C SER A 134 -11.38 -16.48 -13.29
N LYS A 135 -10.47 -16.62 -12.31
CA LYS A 135 -9.43 -17.68 -12.29
C LYS A 135 -9.88 -18.99 -11.64
N LYS A 136 -11.11 -19.04 -11.11
CA LYS A 136 -11.67 -20.20 -10.41
C LYS A 136 -12.76 -20.94 -11.22
N ALA A 137 -12.86 -20.64 -12.52
CA ALA A 137 -13.78 -21.26 -13.47
C ALA A 137 -13.02 -22.15 -14.45
#